data_AF-A0A3D8MSY7-F1
#
_entry.id   AF-A0A3D8MSY7-F1
#
_cell.length_a   1.000
_cell.length_b   1.000
_cell.length_c   1.000
_cell.angle_alpha   90.00
_cell.angle_beta   90.00
_cell.angle_gamma   90.00
#
_symmetry.space_group_name_H-M   'P 1'
#
loop_
_entity.id
_entity.type
_entity.pdbx_description
1 polymer ?
#
loop_
_entity_poly.entity_id
_entity_poly.type
_entity_poly.pdbx_seq_one_letter_code
_entity_poly.pdbx_strand_id
1 'polypeptide(L)'
;MHRAMFATKRAWGPALMMLALGCGQAEEPADMASHHQSLGESTPAYYWSGQGSEAMPDYAERALGHVWNLARRDPAAAGILGPLPELPAVLDPYFVEMARWQGGHVLESSCECSPEDEAQRGRSCCELGMIDGELGCIGDVVACDSGVGTTSQEDRWSTFTLAGGVPINELGVVSESAEPSPAAGLEAVALGIANANPQMLSGTYKVMGAAVVRRGQQNYLGWVGGQSARALPVIPDGVHLIFGQDADSAFGNTPEGQVSFSMLYVEPNGPPSQATLVFDDGCEAMVPPSAADWANRSEENPFAGGQARLDVALEPGCHRYVFTAVDAFGVGHTYPSYGSLGAEIGNDGQVLANSDACPVWSAERPSMACLDPVQNCSQGDTRECYSGREATRQDDACHAGVETCVGGWWSGECDGESTPDATERCADLGSGSPDPGDGQNPGGAGGGSGDEGCGCSSAGTTGNLGALMVLGIAAFLMRIRRRVLASSAR
;
A
#
# COMPACT_ATOMS: atom_id res chain seq x y z
N MET A 1 -51.21 50.74 -19.08
CA MET A 1 -51.20 51.60 -17.86
C MET A 1 -50.03 51.16 -16.98
N HIS A 2 -49.32 52.10 -16.35
CA HIS A 2 -48.23 52.01 -15.34
C HIS A 2 -47.16 50.89 -15.47
N ARG A 3 -45.86 51.19 -15.63
CA ARG A 3 -44.87 51.77 -14.67
C ARG A 3 -44.63 50.86 -13.45
N ALA A 4 -43.42 50.61 -12.95
CA ALA A 4 -42.06 51.13 -13.25
C ALA A 4 -41.02 49.98 -13.12
N MET A 5 -39.77 49.97 -13.62
CA MET A 5 -38.69 50.98 -13.69
C MET A 5 -38.14 51.46 -12.33
N PHE A 6 -37.04 50.84 -11.88
CA PHE A 6 -36.01 51.50 -11.06
C PHE A 6 -34.61 50.98 -11.44
N ALA A 7 -33.64 51.89 -11.47
CA ALA A 7 -32.23 51.62 -11.77
C ALA A 7 -31.35 52.64 -11.03
N THR A 8 -30.18 52.22 -10.53
CA THR A 8 -28.92 52.98 -10.25
C THR A 8 -27.95 52.04 -9.52
N LYS A 9 -26.69 51.79 -9.90
CA LYS A 9 -25.49 52.63 -10.20
C LYS A 9 -24.73 53.21 -8.99
N ARG A 10 -23.58 52.57 -8.64
CA ARG A 10 -22.30 53.05 -8.04
C ARG A 10 -21.40 51.80 -7.85
N ALA A 11 -20.14 51.65 -8.27
CA ALA A 11 -19.14 52.43 -9.02
C ALA A 11 -18.24 53.44 -8.24
N TRP A 12 -16.93 53.39 -8.56
CA TRP A 12 -15.75 54.13 -8.02
C TRP A 12 -15.36 53.73 -6.57
N GLY A 13 -14.07 53.61 -6.17
CA GLY A 13 -12.80 53.88 -6.85
C GLY A 13 -11.58 53.32 -6.06
N PRO A 14 -10.32 53.61 -6.46
CA PRO A 14 -9.15 52.74 -6.21
C PRO A 14 -8.15 53.20 -5.13
N ALA A 15 -7.08 52.40 -5.00
CA ALA A 15 -5.71 52.70 -4.54
C ALA A 15 -5.33 52.43 -3.06
N LEU A 16 -4.34 51.54 -2.89
CA LEU A 16 -3.11 51.90 -2.18
C LEU A 16 -1.90 51.16 -2.80
N MET A 17 -0.86 51.91 -3.15
CA MET A 17 0.48 51.36 -3.43
C MET A 17 1.24 51.19 -2.11
N MET A 18 2.02 50.11 -2.00
CA MET A 18 3.20 50.07 -1.15
C MET A 18 4.36 49.51 -1.98
N LEU A 19 5.32 50.37 -2.30
CA LEU A 19 6.61 49.98 -2.89
C LEU A 19 7.54 49.55 -1.76
N ALA A 20 8.05 48.33 -1.84
CA ALA A 20 9.23 47.90 -1.09
C ALA A 20 10.29 47.41 -2.08
N LEU A 21 11.22 48.30 -2.41
CA LEU A 21 12.47 47.94 -3.09
C LEU A 21 13.49 47.55 -2.02
N GLY A 22 13.94 46.30 -2.02
CA GLY A 22 14.98 45.79 -1.12
C GLY A 22 15.71 44.63 -1.79
N CYS A 23 16.96 44.87 -2.19
CA CYS A 23 17.74 43.91 -2.96
C CYS A 23 18.25 42.76 -2.09
N GLY A 24 18.11 41.53 -2.60
CA GLY A 24 18.76 40.33 -2.09
C GLY A 24 18.68 39.25 -3.15
N GLN A 25 19.74 39.09 -3.94
CA GLN A 25 19.80 37.99 -4.91
C GLN A 25 20.02 36.68 -4.16
N ALA A 26 19.01 35.82 -4.15
CA ALA A 26 19.22 34.38 -4.03
C ALA A 26 19.38 33.85 -5.46
N GLU A 27 20.41 33.05 -5.70
CA GLU A 27 20.67 32.47 -7.02
C GLU A 27 19.54 31.50 -7.38
N GLU A 28 19.02 31.61 -8.61
CA GLU A 28 18.11 30.61 -9.16
C GLU A 28 18.86 29.26 -9.25
N PRO A 29 18.29 28.14 -8.78
CA PRO A 29 18.76 26.83 -9.19
C PRO A 29 18.41 26.62 -10.66
N ALA A 30 19.24 27.18 -11.53
CA ALA A 30 19.26 26.81 -12.93
C ALA A 30 19.59 25.31 -13.05
N ASP A 31 18.96 24.68 -14.03
CA ASP A 31 19.30 23.34 -14.57
C ASP A 31 18.72 22.09 -13.86
N MET A 32 17.43 22.14 -13.51
CA MET A 32 16.56 20.93 -13.55
C MET A 32 15.80 20.77 -14.88
N ALA A 33 15.93 21.72 -15.81
CA ALA A 33 15.10 21.79 -17.01
C ALA A 33 15.62 20.98 -18.21
N SER A 34 16.76 20.29 -18.10
CA SER A 34 17.44 19.61 -19.22
C SER A 34 17.27 18.08 -19.25
N HIS A 35 16.57 17.47 -18.29
CA HIS A 35 16.48 16.00 -18.14
C HIS A 35 15.12 15.34 -18.52
N HIS A 36 14.25 16.05 -19.24
CA HIS A 36 12.93 15.52 -19.66
C HIS A 36 12.84 15.13 -21.16
N GLN A 37 13.96 14.81 -21.82
CA GLN A 37 13.95 14.42 -23.23
C GLN A 37 14.72 13.13 -23.57
N SER A 38 14.35 12.06 -22.87
CA SER A 38 14.45 10.70 -23.40
C SER A 38 13.24 9.88 -22.95
N LEU A 39 12.10 10.05 -23.66
CA LEU A 39 11.00 9.09 -23.64
C LEU A 39 11.43 7.82 -24.40
N GLY A 40 12.37 7.08 -23.79
CA GLY A 40 12.63 5.70 -24.11
C GLY A 40 11.80 4.87 -23.16
N GLU A 41 10.70 4.31 -23.65
CA GLU A 41 9.69 3.55 -22.89
C GLU A 41 10.19 2.13 -22.52
N SER A 42 11.48 2.02 -22.21
CA SER A 42 12.21 0.78 -21.89
C SER A 42 13.10 0.90 -20.64
N THR A 43 13.12 2.05 -19.95
CA THR A 43 13.65 2.13 -18.58
C THR A 43 12.83 1.26 -17.63
N PRO A 44 13.47 0.49 -16.73
CA PRO A 44 12.85 -0.68 -16.11
C PRO A 44 11.70 -0.33 -15.17
N ALA A 45 10.62 -1.12 -15.24
CA ALA A 45 9.66 -1.19 -14.15
C ALA A 45 10.38 -1.72 -12.90
N TYR A 46 10.50 -0.89 -11.87
CA TYR A 46 11.33 -1.18 -10.69
C TYR A 46 10.67 -2.24 -9.77
N TYR A 47 11.11 -3.49 -9.97
CA TYR A 47 11.32 -4.62 -9.05
C TYR A 47 10.34 -4.92 -7.90
N TRP A 48 9.87 -6.18 -7.87
CA TRP A 48 9.04 -6.81 -6.83
C TRP A 48 9.15 -8.35 -6.88
N SER A 49 9.95 -8.99 -6.04
CA SER A 49 9.84 -10.46 -5.78
C SER A 49 10.63 -10.90 -4.51
N GLY A 50 11.10 -12.15 -4.44
CA GLY A 50 12.22 -12.57 -3.59
C GLY A 50 11.84 -12.98 -2.19
N GLN A 51 12.63 -13.82 -1.52
CA GLN A 51 12.17 -14.56 -0.33
C GLN A 51 12.07 -13.73 0.98
N GLY A 52 11.87 -12.41 0.86
CA GLY A 52 11.17 -11.57 1.84
C GLY A 52 9.72 -11.24 1.44
N SER A 53 9.20 -11.87 0.37
CA SER A 53 7.88 -11.69 -0.24
C SER A 53 6.71 -12.20 0.61
N GLU A 54 6.98 -12.77 1.79
CA GLU A 54 5.99 -12.84 2.87
C GLU A 54 5.49 -11.44 3.27
N ALA A 55 6.26 -10.39 2.96
CA ALA A 55 5.86 -8.99 3.03
C ALA A 55 4.97 -8.51 1.86
N MET A 56 4.72 -9.32 0.81
CA MET A 56 3.65 -8.98 -0.13
C MET A 56 2.35 -8.79 0.66
N PRO A 57 1.55 -7.73 0.37
CA PRO A 57 0.27 -7.56 1.02
C PRO A 57 -0.56 -8.81 0.77
N ASP A 58 -1.17 -9.30 1.84
CA ASP A 58 -1.97 -10.50 1.78
C ASP A 58 -3.23 -10.25 0.94
N TYR A 59 -4.06 -11.27 0.79
CA TYR A 59 -5.32 -11.14 0.06
C TYR A 59 -6.18 -9.96 0.58
N ALA A 60 -6.26 -9.80 1.91
CA ALA A 60 -7.11 -8.80 2.52
C ALA A 60 -6.54 -7.39 2.36
N GLU A 61 -5.24 -7.21 2.55
CA GLU A 61 -4.51 -5.95 2.39
C GLU A 61 -4.54 -5.46 0.94
N ARG A 62 -4.38 -6.37 -0.03
CA ARG A 62 -4.56 -6.06 -1.47
C ARG A 62 -5.99 -5.65 -1.79
N ALA A 63 -6.98 -6.34 -1.24
CA ALA A 63 -8.38 -5.98 -1.42
C ALA A 63 -8.71 -4.61 -0.80
N LEU A 64 -8.20 -4.29 0.39
CA LEU A 64 -8.36 -2.97 1.01
C LEU A 64 -7.73 -1.86 0.15
N GLY A 65 -6.46 -2.03 -0.27
CA GLY A 65 -5.76 -1.07 -1.13
C GLY A 65 -6.48 -0.82 -2.46
N HIS A 66 -6.91 -1.90 -3.14
CA HIS A 66 -7.67 -1.81 -4.38
C HIS A 66 -9.02 -1.10 -4.21
N VAL A 67 -9.78 -1.42 -3.15
CA VAL A 67 -11.05 -0.72 -2.85
C VAL A 67 -10.83 0.77 -2.55
N TRP A 68 -9.75 1.13 -1.84
CA TRP A 68 -9.42 2.54 -1.61
C TRP A 68 -9.00 3.27 -2.89
N ASN A 69 -8.23 2.65 -3.77
CA ASN A 69 -7.89 3.25 -5.07
C ASN A 69 -9.11 3.35 -6.01
N LEU A 70 -10.02 2.36 -6.00
CA LEU A 70 -11.31 2.46 -6.70
C LEU A 70 -12.16 3.62 -6.15
N ALA A 71 -12.19 3.81 -4.83
CA ALA A 71 -12.89 4.93 -4.17
C ALA A 71 -12.21 6.30 -4.42
N ARG A 72 -10.90 6.35 -4.70
CA ARG A 72 -10.21 7.57 -5.16
C ARG A 72 -10.57 7.93 -6.60
N ARG A 73 -10.73 6.93 -7.48
CA ARG A 73 -11.15 7.12 -8.88
C ARG A 73 -12.61 7.57 -8.96
N ASP A 74 -13.52 6.88 -8.26
CA ASP A 74 -14.94 7.21 -8.23
C ASP A 74 -15.44 7.37 -6.78
N PRO A 75 -15.17 8.55 -6.16
CA PRO A 75 -15.66 8.83 -4.81
C PRO A 75 -17.18 8.90 -4.76
N ALA A 76 -17.86 9.24 -5.86
CA ALA A 76 -19.31 9.34 -5.92
C ALA A 76 -19.98 7.97 -5.82
N ALA A 77 -19.46 6.96 -6.53
CA ALA A 77 -19.88 5.57 -6.38
C ALA A 77 -19.62 5.04 -4.96
N ALA A 78 -18.46 5.37 -4.37
CA ALA A 78 -18.12 5.06 -2.99
C ALA A 78 -18.97 5.79 -1.92
N GLY A 79 -19.85 6.72 -2.32
CA GLY A 79 -20.70 7.52 -1.44
C GLY A 79 -19.97 8.66 -0.70
N ILE A 80 -18.75 8.98 -1.12
CA ILE A 80 -17.84 9.94 -0.50
C ILE A 80 -18.05 11.32 -1.13
N LEU A 81 -18.17 12.36 -0.28
CA LEU A 81 -18.50 13.72 -0.70
C LEU A 81 -17.29 14.65 -0.58
N GLY A 82 -16.81 15.20 -1.70
CA GLY A 82 -15.77 16.23 -1.71
C GLY A 82 -14.96 16.27 -3.01
N PRO A 83 -14.04 17.23 -3.17
CA PRO A 83 -13.05 17.21 -4.24
C PRO A 83 -11.99 16.14 -3.95
N LEU A 84 -12.08 15.02 -4.66
CA LEU A 84 -11.08 13.97 -4.74
C LEU A 84 -10.99 13.64 -6.24
N PRO A 85 -9.88 13.98 -6.91
CA PRO A 85 -8.93 12.91 -7.20
C PRO A 85 -7.48 13.38 -7.21
N GLU A 86 -6.66 12.75 -6.37
CA GLU A 86 -5.26 12.50 -6.73
C GLU A 86 -5.13 11.04 -7.18
N LEU A 87 -3.97 10.68 -7.70
CA LEU A 87 -3.73 9.41 -8.38
C LEU A 87 -4.05 8.19 -7.51
N PRO A 88 -4.48 7.05 -8.11
CA PRO A 88 -4.33 5.75 -7.47
C PRO A 88 -2.88 5.59 -7.00
N ALA A 89 -2.71 5.24 -5.73
CA ALA A 89 -1.37 5.00 -5.20
C ALA A 89 -0.93 3.61 -5.62
N VAL A 90 0.34 3.46 -6.01
CA VAL A 90 0.95 2.14 -6.18
C VAL A 90 0.94 1.45 -4.82
N LEU A 91 0.36 0.24 -4.76
CA LEU A 91 0.40 -0.57 -3.56
C LEU A 91 1.84 -1.03 -3.32
N ASP A 92 2.38 -0.74 -2.15
CA ASP A 92 3.79 -0.91 -1.83
C ASP A 92 3.97 -1.79 -0.58
N PRO A 93 4.37 -3.07 -0.75
CA PRO A 93 4.80 -3.97 0.32
C PRO A 93 5.64 -3.38 1.46
N TYR A 94 6.54 -2.41 1.25
CA TYR A 94 7.29 -1.82 2.37
C TYR A 94 6.38 -0.93 3.24
N PHE A 95 5.45 -0.20 2.62
CA PHE A 95 4.43 0.55 3.33
C PHE A 95 3.40 -0.37 4.02
N VAL A 96 3.18 -1.56 3.47
CA VAL A 96 2.36 -2.61 4.10
C VAL A 96 3.07 -3.14 5.34
N GLU A 97 4.37 -3.45 5.26
CA GLU A 97 5.19 -3.86 6.40
C GLU A 97 5.18 -2.80 7.52
N MET A 98 5.32 -1.52 7.18
CA MET A 98 5.14 -0.41 8.13
C MET A 98 3.77 -0.45 8.84
N ALA A 99 2.70 -0.61 8.06
CA ALA A 99 1.34 -0.66 8.59
C ALA A 99 1.08 -1.93 9.43
N ARG A 100 1.67 -3.08 9.06
CA ARG A 100 1.62 -4.33 9.83
C ARG A 100 2.37 -4.20 11.15
N TRP A 101 3.58 -3.64 11.12
CA TRP A 101 4.38 -3.39 12.31
C TRP A 101 3.62 -2.50 13.31
N GLN A 102 3.07 -1.37 12.83
CA GLN A 102 2.28 -0.48 13.68
C GLN A 102 1.06 -1.21 14.26
N GLY A 103 0.33 -2.00 13.46
CA GLY A 103 -0.82 -2.74 13.92
C GLY A 103 -0.50 -3.78 14.99
N GLY A 104 0.60 -4.54 14.80
CA GLY A 104 1.10 -5.47 15.80
C GLY A 104 1.48 -4.75 17.09
N HIS A 105 2.28 -3.69 16.98
CA HIS A 105 2.72 -2.88 18.11
C HIS A 105 1.54 -2.32 18.92
N VAL A 106 0.54 -1.69 18.27
CA VAL A 106 -0.67 -1.15 18.93
C VAL A 106 -1.44 -2.24 19.68
N LEU A 107 -1.67 -3.40 19.05
CA LEU A 107 -2.44 -4.50 19.64
C LEU A 107 -1.71 -5.19 20.79
N GLU A 108 -0.37 -5.25 20.77
CA GLU A 108 0.42 -5.94 21.79
C GLU A 108 0.75 -5.07 22.99
N SER A 109 1.08 -3.81 22.74
CA SER A 109 1.46 -2.85 23.78
C SER A 109 0.27 -2.08 24.37
N SER A 110 -0.91 -2.16 23.73
CA SER A 110 -2.07 -1.29 24.03
C SER A 110 -1.76 0.21 23.91
N CYS A 111 -0.76 0.54 23.11
CA CYS A 111 -0.26 1.90 22.93
C CYS A 111 -0.90 2.57 21.72
N GLU A 112 -1.72 3.59 21.98
CA GLU A 112 -2.42 4.36 20.96
C GLU A 112 -1.96 5.82 21.01
N CYS A 113 -0.87 6.13 20.30
CA CYS A 113 -0.40 7.51 20.16
C CYS A 113 -1.43 8.33 19.37
N SER A 114 -1.86 9.46 19.92
CA SER A 114 -2.98 10.22 19.34
C SER A 114 -2.64 10.77 17.95
N PRO A 115 -3.42 10.46 16.89
CA PRO A 115 -3.22 11.07 15.57
C PRO A 115 -3.66 12.56 15.55
N GLU A 116 -4.47 12.99 16.51
CA GLU A 116 -4.90 14.39 16.65
C GLU A 116 -3.80 15.27 17.29
N ASP A 117 -2.91 14.70 18.11
CA ASP A 117 -1.79 15.41 18.73
C ASP A 117 -0.54 15.35 17.84
N GLU A 118 -0.12 16.50 17.31
CA GLU A 118 1.07 16.61 16.45
C GLU A 118 2.36 16.15 17.13
N ALA A 119 2.45 16.21 18.46
CA ALA A 119 3.61 15.74 19.21
C ALA A 119 3.62 14.21 19.41
N GLN A 120 2.54 13.51 19.08
CA GLN A 120 2.36 12.05 19.18
C GLN A 120 2.14 11.35 17.83
N ARG A 121 1.62 12.07 16.83
CA ARG A 121 1.29 11.55 15.50
C ARG A 121 2.46 10.77 14.89
N GLY A 122 2.23 9.50 14.60
CA GLY A 122 3.21 8.62 13.95
C GLY A 122 4.45 8.29 14.78
N ARG A 123 4.43 8.48 16.11
CA ARG A 123 5.47 7.96 17.01
C ARG A 123 5.21 6.50 17.38
N SER A 124 6.27 5.77 17.69
CA SER A 124 6.17 4.56 18.50
C SER A 124 6.47 4.91 19.96
N CYS A 125 5.86 4.18 20.87
CA CYS A 125 6.10 4.30 22.31
C CYS A 125 7.17 3.32 22.82
N CYS A 126 8.11 2.98 21.95
CA CYS A 126 9.34 2.29 22.28
C CYS A 126 10.46 2.85 21.40
N GLU A 127 11.72 2.68 21.83
CA GLU A 127 12.86 2.85 20.94
C GLU A 127 12.85 1.70 19.92
N LEU A 128 12.87 2.05 18.64
CA LEU A 128 12.90 1.12 17.53
C LEU A 128 14.33 0.71 17.19
N GLY A 129 14.48 -0.56 16.85
CA GLY A 129 15.73 -1.10 16.34
C GLY A 129 15.54 -2.52 15.81
N MET A 130 16.62 -3.10 15.30
CA MET A 130 16.57 -4.41 14.66
C MET A 130 16.93 -5.51 15.67
N ILE A 131 15.98 -6.40 15.98
CA ILE A 131 16.12 -7.54 16.89
C ILE A 131 16.04 -8.82 16.05
N ASP A 132 17.05 -9.68 16.11
CA ASP A 132 17.07 -11.01 15.47
C ASP A 132 16.63 -11.02 13.99
N GLY A 133 17.00 -9.99 13.23
CA GLY A 133 16.60 -9.82 11.82
C GLY A 133 15.43 -8.87 11.59
N GLU A 134 14.52 -8.75 12.54
CA GLU A 134 13.24 -8.04 12.41
C GLU A 134 13.23 -6.65 13.06
N LEU A 135 12.29 -5.79 12.67
CA LEU A 135 12.09 -4.50 13.32
C LEU A 135 11.26 -4.64 14.60
N GLY A 136 11.80 -4.21 15.74
CA GLY A 136 11.15 -4.35 17.04
C GLY A 136 11.46 -3.23 18.03
N CYS A 137 10.85 -3.33 19.21
CA CYS A 137 11.12 -2.44 20.34
C CYS A 137 12.39 -2.90 21.07
N ILE A 138 13.50 -2.16 20.92
CA ILE A 138 14.76 -2.43 21.62
C ILE A 138 14.78 -1.92 23.07
N GLY A 139 13.84 -1.03 23.42
CA GLY A 139 13.61 -0.52 24.77
C GLY A 139 12.23 -0.87 25.31
N ASP A 140 12.00 -0.52 26.59
CA ASP A 140 10.70 -0.68 27.24
C ASP A 140 9.59 0.10 26.51
N VAL A 141 8.37 -0.41 26.58
CA VAL A 141 7.17 0.35 26.16
C VAL A 141 6.88 1.42 27.21
N VAL A 142 6.84 2.68 26.77
CA VAL A 142 6.57 3.87 27.58
C VAL A 142 5.24 4.54 27.15
N ALA A 143 4.93 5.73 27.69
CA ALA A 143 3.81 6.53 27.19
C ALA A 143 4.24 7.38 25.98
N CYS A 144 3.36 7.60 25.00
CA CYS A 144 3.69 8.37 23.79
C CYS A 144 4.17 9.82 24.05
N ASP A 145 3.78 10.40 25.20
CA ASP A 145 4.14 11.74 25.64
C ASP A 145 5.43 11.80 26.50
N SER A 146 6.07 10.66 26.81
CA SER A 146 7.26 10.61 27.66
C SER A 146 8.49 11.28 27.06
N GLY A 147 8.56 11.38 25.72
CA GLY A 147 9.66 11.98 24.97
C GLY A 147 10.95 11.14 24.91
N VAL A 148 11.28 10.42 25.98
CA VAL A 148 12.40 9.49 26.11
C VAL A 148 11.86 8.06 26.10
N GLY A 149 12.57 7.12 25.46
CA GLY A 149 12.08 5.75 25.25
C GLY A 149 11.08 5.61 24.10
N THR A 150 10.91 6.64 23.27
CA THR A 150 10.00 6.66 22.11
C THR A 150 10.77 6.93 20.84
N THR A 151 10.34 6.39 19.71
CA THR A 151 10.89 6.79 18.39
C THR A 151 10.03 7.90 17.79
N SER A 152 10.66 8.94 17.25
CA SER A 152 9.93 9.99 16.53
C SER A 152 9.34 9.45 15.22
N GLN A 153 8.40 10.19 14.62
CA GLN A 153 7.86 9.82 13.31
C GLN A 153 8.96 9.81 12.23
N GLU A 154 9.84 10.80 12.24
CA GLU A 154 10.97 10.92 11.31
C GLU A 154 11.99 9.79 11.52
N ASP A 155 12.38 9.49 12.76
CA ASP A 155 13.33 8.41 13.06
C ASP A 155 12.73 7.03 12.72
N ARG A 156 11.44 6.80 13.00
CA ARG A 156 10.73 5.56 12.68
C ARG A 156 10.69 5.38 11.17
N TRP A 157 10.28 6.40 10.43
CA TRP A 157 10.33 6.37 8.97
C TRP A 157 11.77 6.22 8.47
N SER A 158 12.78 6.83 9.10
CA SER A 158 14.19 6.67 8.70
C SER A 158 14.63 5.21 8.77
N THR A 159 14.17 4.49 9.79
CA THR A 159 14.42 3.05 9.99
C THR A 159 13.76 2.20 8.91
N PHE A 160 12.61 2.64 8.38
CA PHE A 160 11.93 2.03 7.24
C PHE A 160 12.44 2.51 5.85
N THR A 161 13.10 3.68 5.73
CA THR A 161 13.61 4.23 4.45
C THR A 161 14.85 3.52 3.87
N LEU A 162 15.13 2.31 4.34
CA LEU A 162 15.76 1.29 3.49
C LEU A 162 14.86 0.93 2.27
N ALA A 163 13.59 1.35 2.27
CA ALA A 163 12.66 1.32 1.15
C ALA A 163 12.61 2.63 0.35
N GLY A 164 12.42 2.55 -0.97
CA GLY A 164 12.49 3.65 -1.94
C GLY A 164 11.31 4.65 -1.98
N GLY A 165 10.86 5.15 -0.82
CA GLY A 165 9.82 6.17 -0.72
C GLY A 165 9.80 6.84 0.65
N VAL A 166 9.28 8.07 0.72
CA VAL A 166 9.16 8.82 1.99
C VAL A 166 7.70 8.75 2.45
N PRO A 167 7.40 8.11 3.60
CA PRO A 167 6.07 8.18 4.18
C PRO A 167 5.73 9.61 4.61
N ILE A 168 4.46 9.98 4.50
CA ILE A 168 3.96 11.32 4.84
C ILE A 168 2.66 11.31 5.67
N ASN A 169 1.94 10.18 5.74
CA ASN A 169 0.75 10.03 6.58
C ASN A 169 0.52 8.57 6.98
N GLU A 170 -0.16 8.35 8.10
CA GLU A 170 -0.46 7.04 8.66
C GLU A 170 -1.67 7.13 9.59
N LEU A 171 -2.59 6.16 9.47
CA LEU A 171 -3.76 6.07 10.35
C LEU A 171 -4.24 4.62 10.42
N GLY A 172 -4.87 4.23 11.53
CA GLY A 172 -5.55 2.96 11.64
C GLY A 172 -6.74 2.99 12.58
N VAL A 173 -7.46 1.87 12.63
CA VAL A 173 -8.64 1.65 13.46
C VAL A 173 -8.53 0.27 14.11
N VAL A 174 -8.68 0.23 15.43
CA VAL A 174 -8.83 -1.04 16.19
C VAL A 174 -10.30 -1.43 16.26
N SER A 175 -10.61 -2.71 16.09
CA SER A 175 -11.96 -3.26 16.13
C SER A 175 -12.00 -4.60 16.88
N GLU A 176 -13.03 -4.81 17.70
CA GLU A 176 -13.30 -6.09 18.37
C GLU A 176 -14.08 -7.02 17.42
N SER A 177 -13.35 -7.80 16.62
CA SER A 177 -13.88 -8.93 15.85
C SER A 177 -12.77 -9.95 15.65
N ALA A 178 -13.08 -11.23 15.82
CA ALA A 178 -12.12 -12.33 15.63
C ALA A 178 -12.22 -12.99 14.26
N GLU A 179 -13.28 -12.70 13.50
CA GLU A 179 -13.61 -13.47 12.30
C GLU A 179 -12.90 -12.92 11.05
N PRO A 180 -12.32 -13.79 10.20
CA PRO A 180 -11.84 -13.38 8.88
C PRO A 180 -12.95 -12.70 8.10
N SER A 181 -12.72 -11.45 7.68
CA SER A 181 -13.69 -10.74 6.85
C SER A 181 -13.63 -11.27 5.42
N PRO A 182 -14.73 -11.78 4.84
CA PRO A 182 -14.78 -12.13 3.42
C PRO A 182 -14.63 -10.88 2.54
N ALA A 183 -14.43 -11.04 1.23
CA ALA A 183 -14.19 -9.93 0.30
C ALA A 183 -15.21 -8.78 0.41
N ALA A 184 -16.51 -9.09 0.44
CA ALA A 184 -17.58 -8.10 0.63
C ALA A 184 -17.54 -7.41 2.02
N GLY A 185 -17.03 -8.11 3.04
CA GLY A 185 -16.76 -7.52 4.36
C GLY A 185 -15.59 -6.54 4.32
N LEU A 186 -14.52 -6.87 3.57
CA LEU A 186 -13.37 -5.99 3.36
C LEU A 186 -13.75 -4.72 2.58
N GLU A 187 -14.61 -4.82 1.56
CA GLU A 187 -15.17 -3.63 0.87
C GLU A 187 -15.91 -2.72 1.86
N ALA A 188 -16.84 -3.28 2.65
CA ALA A 188 -17.60 -2.52 3.64
C ALA A 188 -16.71 -1.88 4.73
N VAL A 189 -15.64 -2.56 5.13
CA VAL A 189 -14.62 -2.04 6.06
C VAL A 189 -13.80 -0.91 5.42
N ALA A 190 -13.25 -1.12 4.22
CA ALA A 190 -12.47 -0.13 3.49
C ALA A 190 -13.26 1.16 3.28
N LEU A 191 -14.50 1.05 2.79
CA LEU A 191 -15.42 2.17 2.62
C LEU A 191 -15.82 2.80 3.96
N GLY A 192 -15.96 2.01 5.02
CA GLY A 192 -16.21 2.51 6.37
C GLY A 192 -15.09 3.42 6.88
N ILE A 193 -13.83 2.99 6.75
CA ILE A 193 -12.65 3.77 7.14
C ILE A 193 -12.51 5.01 6.25
N ALA A 194 -12.71 4.88 4.93
CA ALA A 194 -12.64 6.01 3.99
C ALA A 194 -13.71 7.08 4.25
N ASN A 195 -14.93 6.68 4.62
CA ASN A 195 -15.99 7.62 5.01
C ASN A 195 -15.75 8.27 6.37
N ALA A 196 -15.08 7.58 7.31
CA ALA A 196 -14.69 8.17 8.59
C ALA A 196 -13.51 9.16 8.44
N ASN A 197 -12.56 8.82 7.56
CA ASN A 197 -11.30 9.54 7.37
C ASN A 197 -11.06 9.83 5.87
N PRO A 198 -11.82 10.76 5.26
CA PRO A 198 -11.66 11.07 3.82
C PRO A 198 -10.27 11.60 3.45
N GLN A 199 -9.48 12.06 4.45
CA GLN A 199 -8.07 12.43 4.26
C GLN A 199 -7.16 11.28 3.83
N MET A 200 -7.57 10.02 4.03
CA MET A 200 -6.89 8.85 3.46
C MET A 200 -7.02 8.80 1.93
N LEU A 201 -8.12 9.34 1.38
CA LEU A 201 -8.33 9.41 -0.06
C LEU A 201 -7.85 10.74 -0.68
N SER A 202 -7.75 11.82 0.12
CA SER A 202 -7.23 13.12 -0.34
C SER A 202 -5.73 13.26 -0.11
N GLY A 203 -4.94 13.40 -1.17
CA GLY A 203 -3.55 13.87 -1.06
C GLY A 203 -2.57 13.20 -2.02
N THR A 204 -1.39 13.81 -2.10
CA THR A 204 -0.25 13.47 -3.00
C THR A 204 0.41 12.11 -2.78
N TYR A 205 -0.30 11.13 -2.21
CA TYR A 205 0.20 9.79 -1.97
C TYR A 205 0.35 9.05 -3.30
N LYS A 206 1.60 8.89 -3.75
CA LYS A 206 1.94 8.08 -4.93
C LYS A 206 2.14 6.60 -4.58
N VAL A 207 2.39 6.30 -3.31
CA VAL A 207 2.47 4.95 -2.75
C VAL A 207 1.59 4.82 -1.52
N MET A 208 1.08 3.61 -1.29
CA MET A 208 0.23 3.25 -0.16
C MET A 208 0.59 1.84 0.31
N GLY A 209 0.51 1.61 1.61
CA GLY A 209 0.37 0.27 2.18
C GLY A 209 -0.90 0.18 3.02
N ALA A 210 -1.53 -0.98 3.00
CA ALA A 210 -2.68 -1.34 3.83
C ALA A 210 -2.29 -2.52 4.73
N ALA A 211 -2.76 -2.57 5.98
CA ALA A 211 -2.50 -3.69 6.87
C ALA A 211 -3.75 -4.25 7.56
N VAL A 212 -3.76 -5.56 7.76
CA VAL A 212 -4.77 -6.28 8.54
C VAL A 212 -4.10 -7.17 9.59
N VAL A 213 -3.93 -6.64 10.80
CA VAL A 213 -3.27 -7.38 11.90
C VAL A 213 -4.32 -7.92 12.87
N ARG A 214 -4.15 -9.16 13.36
CA ARG A 214 -5.10 -9.81 14.28
C ARG A 214 -4.40 -10.34 15.54
N ARG A 215 -4.93 -10.01 16.72
CA ARG A 215 -4.48 -10.52 18.02
C ARG A 215 -5.70 -10.93 18.85
N GLY A 216 -5.90 -12.24 19.02
CA GLY A 216 -6.97 -12.79 19.86
C GLY A 216 -8.38 -12.53 19.32
N GLN A 217 -9.02 -11.45 19.79
CA GLN A 217 -10.36 -11.01 19.35
C GLN A 217 -10.34 -9.60 18.75
N GLN A 218 -9.14 -9.01 18.58
CA GLN A 218 -8.96 -7.66 18.07
C GLN A 218 -8.31 -7.70 16.68
N ASN A 219 -8.85 -6.88 15.79
CA ASN A 219 -8.25 -6.54 14.51
C ASN A 219 -7.74 -5.11 14.55
N TYR A 220 -6.58 -4.86 13.96
CA TYR A 220 -6.13 -3.54 13.54
C TYR A 220 -6.21 -3.46 12.01
N LEU A 221 -6.79 -2.36 11.53
CA LEU A 221 -6.95 -2.04 10.13
C LEU A 221 -6.29 -0.70 9.88
N GLY A 222 -5.16 -0.70 9.17
CA GLY A 222 -4.32 0.49 9.02
C GLY A 222 -3.92 0.78 7.59
N TRP A 223 -3.41 1.99 7.37
CA TRP A 223 -2.76 2.38 6.13
C TRP A 223 -1.59 3.35 6.40
N VAL A 224 -0.60 3.31 5.52
CA VAL A 224 0.50 4.28 5.44
C VAL A 224 0.52 4.85 4.02
N GLY A 225 0.67 6.16 3.89
CA GLY A 225 0.74 6.87 2.61
C GLY A 225 2.08 7.57 2.44
N GLY A 226 2.61 7.56 1.22
CA GLY A 226 3.93 8.13 0.92
C GLY A 226 4.06 8.80 -0.43
N GLN A 227 5.12 9.56 -0.60
CA GLN A 227 5.60 10.02 -1.89
C GLN A 227 6.72 9.10 -2.39
N SER A 228 6.68 8.78 -3.68
CA SER A 228 7.74 8.05 -4.37
C SER A 228 8.07 8.76 -5.69
N ALA A 229 9.31 8.60 -6.16
CA ALA A 229 9.77 9.12 -7.44
C ALA A 229 9.30 8.30 -8.65
N ARG A 230 8.60 7.18 -8.44
CA ARG A 230 8.15 6.26 -9.50
C ARG A 230 7.37 6.98 -10.61
N ALA A 231 7.70 6.63 -11.85
CA ALA A 231 7.03 7.10 -13.05
C ALA A 231 5.79 6.23 -13.37
N LEU A 232 4.90 6.79 -14.20
CA LEU A 232 3.75 6.12 -14.81
C LEU A 232 3.97 6.08 -16.34
N PRO A 233 3.47 5.11 -17.12
CA PRO A 233 2.45 4.09 -16.81
C PRO A 233 2.80 3.07 -15.72
N VAL A 234 1.79 2.65 -14.94
CA VAL A 234 1.83 1.42 -14.12
C VAL A 234 0.44 0.78 -14.01
N ILE A 235 0.43 -0.50 -13.65
CA ILE A 235 -0.69 -1.17 -13.00
C ILE A 235 -0.45 -0.99 -11.47
N PRO A 236 -1.06 0.01 -10.79
CA PRO A 236 -0.74 0.32 -9.39
C PRO A 236 -1.22 -0.75 -8.40
N ASP A 237 -2.23 -1.52 -8.78
CA ASP A 237 -2.77 -2.64 -8.02
C ASP A 237 -3.49 -3.64 -8.94
N GLY A 238 -3.76 -4.81 -8.39
CA GLY A 238 -4.59 -5.83 -9.01
C GLY A 238 -4.91 -6.95 -8.02
N VAL A 239 -6.13 -7.49 -8.09
CA VAL A 239 -6.66 -8.45 -7.12
C VAL A 239 -7.78 -9.30 -7.75
N HIS A 240 -7.94 -10.53 -7.27
CA HIS A 240 -9.08 -11.39 -7.56
C HIS A 240 -10.04 -11.33 -6.37
N LEU A 241 -11.35 -11.25 -6.60
CA LEU A 241 -12.34 -11.23 -5.51
C LEU A 241 -13.74 -11.57 -6.00
N ILE A 242 -14.64 -11.81 -5.05
CA ILE A 242 -16.08 -11.91 -5.28
C ILE A 242 -16.72 -10.65 -4.70
N PHE A 243 -17.00 -9.66 -5.56
CA PHE A 243 -17.81 -8.50 -5.22
C PHE A 243 -19.27 -8.93 -5.12
N GLY A 244 -19.81 -8.92 -3.89
CA GLY A 244 -21.25 -8.87 -3.63
C GLY A 244 -22.14 -9.82 -4.44
N GLN A 245 -22.16 -11.11 -4.09
CA GLN A 245 -23.30 -11.95 -4.46
C GLN A 245 -24.57 -11.29 -3.88
N ASP A 246 -25.47 -10.85 -4.77
CA ASP A 246 -26.72 -10.11 -4.49
C ASP A 246 -26.60 -8.76 -3.74
N ALA A 247 -25.42 -8.13 -3.67
CA ALA A 247 -25.26 -6.80 -3.05
C ALA A 247 -25.22 -5.65 -4.08
N ASP A 248 -25.63 -4.44 -3.69
CA ASP A 248 -25.25 -3.21 -4.42
C ASP A 248 -23.78 -2.88 -4.07
N SER A 249 -22.81 -3.50 -4.74
CA SER A 249 -21.41 -3.06 -4.64
C SER A 249 -21.24 -1.77 -5.44
N ALA A 250 -20.50 -0.81 -4.87
CA ALA A 250 -20.15 0.43 -5.56
C ALA A 250 -19.25 0.18 -6.79
N PHE A 251 -18.64 -1.00 -6.88
CA PHE A 251 -17.61 -1.35 -7.87
C PHE A 251 -18.03 -2.49 -8.81
N GLY A 252 -19.32 -2.86 -8.78
CA GLY A 252 -19.95 -3.82 -9.68
C GLY A 252 -19.88 -5.28 -9.20
N ASN A 253 -20.90 -6.07 -9.54
CA ASN A 253 -21.14 -7.37 -8.91
C ASN A 253 -20.50 -8.52 -9.68
N THR A 254 -19.92 -9.49 -8.96
CA THR A 254 -19.41 -10.74 -9.53
C THR A 254 -20.56 -11.70 -9.83
N PRO A 255 -20.65 -12.27 -11.05
CA PRO A 255 -21.66 -13.28 -11.37
C PRO A 255 -21.58 -14.53 -10.48
N GLU A 256 -22.71 -15.20 -10.28
CA GLU A 256 -22.78 -16.46 -9.52
C GLU A 256 -21.86 -17.52 -10.15
N GLY A 257 -21.04 -18.18 -9.31
CA GLY A 257 -20.07 -19.20 -9.75
C GLY A 257 -18.86 -18.66 -10.52
N GLN A 258 -18.59 -17.35 -10.47
CA GLN A 258 -17.43 -16.73 -11.10
C GLN A 258 -16.56 -15.99 -10.08
N VAL A 259 -15.33 -15.68 -10.48
CA VAL A 259 -14.38 -14.83 -9.78
C VAL A 259 -14.08 -13.61 -10.62
N SER A 260 -14.08 -12.43 -9.98
CA SER A 260 -13.72 -11.18 -10.64
C SER A 260 -12.25 -10.87 -10.44
N PHE A 261 -11.52 -10.78 -11.55
CA PHE A 261 -10.17 -10.25 -11.60
C PHE A 261 -10.26 -8.78 -12.00
N SER A 262 -9.68 -7.93 -11.17
CA SER A 262 -9.77 -6.47 -11.29
C SER A 262 -8.38 -5.87 -11.10
N MET A 263 -7.97 -5.02 -12.04
CA MET A 263 -6.79 -4.18 -11.91
C MET A 263 -7.14 -2.74 -12.23
N LEU A 264 -6.45 -1.81 -11.57
CA LEU A 264 -6.38 -0.44 -12.07
C LEU A 264 -5.20 -0.32 -13.03
N TYR A 265 -5.34 0.52 -14.05
CA TYR A 265 -4.27 0.90 -14.95
C TYR A 265 -4.26 2.42 -15.09
N VAL A 266 -3.08 3.04 -14.95
CA VAL A 266 -2.91 4.49 -14.89
C VAL A 266 -1.78 4.92 -15.81
N GLU A 267 -2.07 5.82 -16.75
CA GLU A 267 -1.04 6.38 -17.63
C GLU A 267 -1.40 7.80 -18.14
N PRO A 268 -0.41 8.55 -18.68
CA PRO A 268 -0.67 9.88 -19.23
C PRO A 268 -1.13 9.89 -20.70
N ASN A 269 -1.14 8.78 -21.44
CA ASN A 269 -1.38 8.83 -22.89
C ASN A 269 -2.73 8.27 -23.37
N GLY A 270 -3.37 7.35 -22.63
CA GLY A 270 -4.71 6.88 -22.96
C GLY A 270 -5.15 5.65 -22.15
N PRO A 271 -6.27 5.02 -22.51
CA PRO A 271 -6.55 3.65 -22.11
C PRO A 271 -5.52 2.69 -22.74
N PRO A 272 -5.25 1.53 -22.12
CA PRO A 272 -4.37 0.53 -22.69
C PRO A 272 -5.01 -0.05 -23.97
N SER A 273 -4.19 -0.32 -24.97
CA SER A 273 -4.61 -0.95 -26.22
C SER A 273 -5.00 -2.42 -26.04
N GLN A 274 -4.44 -3.10 -25.04
CA GLN A 274 -4.83 -4.44 -24.59
C GLN A 274 -4.79 -4.53 -23.06
N ALA A 275 -5.67 -5.34 -22.47
CA ALA A 275 -5.62 -5.72 -21.06
C ALA A 275 -5.93 -7.21 -20.97
N THR A 276 -5.03 -8.00 -20.39
CA THR A 276 -5.10 -9.47 -20.45
C THR A 276 -4.66 -10.06 -19.11
N LEU A 277 -5.38 -11.09 -18.67
CA LEU A 277 -5.04 -11.91 -17.52
C LEU A 277 -4.36 -13.18 -18.03
N VAL A 278 -3.16 -13.48 -17.56
CA VAL A 278 -2.40 -14.68 -17.95
C VAL A 278 -2.54 -15.71 -16.83
N PHE A 279 -2.96 -16.93 -17.18
CA PHE A 279 -3.04 -18.12 -16.35
C PHE A 279 -2.04 -19.18 -16.82
N ASP A 280 -1.84 -20.25 -16.05
CA ASP A 280 -0.96 -21.36 -16.42
C ASP A 280 -1.39 -22.11 -17.70
N ASP A 281 -2.70 -22.08 -18.02
CA ASP A 281 -3.31 -22.77 -19.16
C ASP A 281 -3.68 -21.87 -20.34
N GLY A 282 -3.58 -20.54 -20.20
CA GLY A 282 -3.90 -19.61 -21.29
C GLY A 282 -3.92 -18.12 -20.90
N CYS A 283 -4.41 -17.31 -21.85
CA CYS A 283 -4.57 -15.86 -21.69
C CYS A 283 -6.05 -15.50 -21.91
N GLU A 284 -6.63 -14.74 -20.98
CA GLU A 284 -8.01 -14.26 -21.07
C GLU A 284 -8.06 -12.73 -21.18
N ALA A 285 -8.74 -12.23 -22.20
CA ALA A 285 -8.85 -10.80 -22.45
C ALA A 285 -9.76 -10.13 -21.41
N MET A 286 -9.23 -9.17 -20.66
CA MET A 286 -10.02 -8.34 -19.76
C MET A 286 -10.79 -7.30 -20.57
N VAL A 287 -11.91 -6.81 -20.04
CA VAL A 287 -12.56 -5.61 -20.56
C VAL A 287 -11.63 -4.43 -20.24
N PRO A 288 -11.02 -3.76 -21.24
CA PRO A 288 -10.19 -2.60 -20.98
C PRO A 288 -11.10 -1.44 -20.53
N PRO A 289 -10.59 -0.50 -19.70
CA PRO A 289 -11.43 0.57 -19.21
C PRO A 289 -11.73 1.57 -20.34
N SER A 290 -12.85 2.27 -20.21
CA SER A 290 -13.43 3.04 -21.30
C SER A 290 -12.71 4.37 -21.52
N ALA A 291 -12.83 4.95 -22.72
CA ALA A 291 -12.38 6.33 -22.95
C ALA A 291 -13.07 7.36 -22.04
N ALA A 292 -14.21 7.02 -21.41
CA ALA A 292 -14.87 7.87 -20.42
C ALA A 292 -14.16 7.85 -19.06
N ASP A 293 -13.54 6.74 -18.65
CA ASP A 293 -12.67 6.68 -17.46
C ASP A 293 -11.49 7.68 -17.58
N TRP A 294 -10.99 7.88 -18.80
CA TRP A 294 -9.94 8.87 -19.10
C TRP A 294 -10.42 10.32 -19.26
N ALA A 295 -11.73 10.57 -19.33
CA ALA A 295 -12.27 11.91 -19.59
C ALA A 295 -12.06 12.91 -18.43
N ASN A 296 -11.73 12.42 -17.24
CA ASN A 296 -11.51 13.23 -16.03
C ASN A 296 -10.06 13.75 -15.87
N ARG A 297 -9.19 13.53 -16.86
CA ARG A 297 -7.81 14.06 -16.86
C ARG A 297 -7.81 15.60 -16.81
N SER A 298 -6.96 16.18 -15.97
CA SER A 298 -6.75 17.63 -15.88
C SER A 298 -5.26 17.99 -15.88
N GLU A 299 -4.93 19.28 -15.83
CA GLU A 299 -3.54 19.74 -15.60
C GLU A 299 -3.07 19.42 -14.18
N GLU A 300 -4.00 19.43 -13.21
CA GLU A 300 -3.77 19.13 -11.80
C GLU A 300 -3.66 17.61 -11.55
N ASN A 301 -4.36 16.80 -12.34
CA ASN A 301 -4.24 15.34 -12.35
C ASN A 301 -3.93 14.85 -13.78
N PRO A 302 -2.66 14.89 -14.23
CA PRO A 302 -2.26 14.66 -15.61
C PRO A 302 -2.25 13.19 -16.03
N PHE A 303 -2.48 12.26 -15.10
CA PHE A 303 -2.67 10.84 -15.41
C PHE A 303 -4.10 10.47 -15.03
N ALA A 304 -4.85 9.95 -15.98
CA ALA A 304 -6.11 9.31 -15.70
C ALA A 304 -5.90 7.79 -15.70
N GLY A 305 -6.81 7.08 -15.04
CA GLY A 305 -6.75 5.64 -14.94
C GLY A 305 -8.13 5.04 -14.85
N GLY A 306 -8.21 3.78 -15.24
CA GLY A 306 -9.46 3.04 -15.27
C GLY A 306 -9.28 1.60 -14.78
N GLN A 307 -10.40 0.96 -14.51
CA GLN A 307 -10.47 -0.41 -14.04
C GLN A 307 -10.63 -1.37 -15.23
N ALA A 308 -9.65 -2.24 -15.43
CA ALA A 308 -9.81 -3.40 -16.31
C ALA A 308 -10.39 -4.55 -15.49
N ARG A 309 -11.40 -5.24 -16.02
CA ARG A 309 -12.10 -6.31 -15.30
C ARG A 309 -12.36 -7.52 -16.18
N LEU A 310 -12.23 -8.70 -15.58
CA LEU A 310 -12.63 -9.99 -16.14
C LEU A 310 -13.40 -10.76 -15.07
N ASP A 311 -14.58 -11.27 -15.42
CA ASP A 311 -15.33 -12.20 -14.60
C ASP A 311 -15.25 -13.58 -15.28
N VAL A 312 -14.73 -14.59 -14.58
CA VAL A 312 -14.44 -15.92 -15.16
C VAL A 312 -14.82 -17.04 -14.19
N ALA A 313 -15.35 -18.15 -14.71
CA ALA A 313 -15.59 -19.37 -13.93
C ALA A 313 -14.30 -20.19 -13.86
N LEU A 314 -13.90 -20.57 -12.66
CA LEU A 314 -12.70 -21.37 -12.40
C LEU A 314 -13.07 -22.66 -11.67
N GLU A 315 -12.43 -23.77 -12.03
CA GLU A 315 -12.57 -25.05 -11.34
C GLU A 315 -11.91 -25.00 -9.94
N PRO A 316 -12.32 -25.84 -8.98
CA PRO A 316 -11.68 -25.90 -7.66
C PRO A 316 -10.18 -26.22 -7.73
N GLY A 317 -9.35 -25.45 -7.04
CA GLY A 317 -7.89 -25.58 -7.06
C GLY A 317 -7.16 -24.23 -6.93
N CYS A 318 -5.82 -24.28 -7.02
CA CYS A 318 -4.97 -23.08 -7.08
C CYS A 318 -4.73 -22.68 -8.54
N HIS A 319 -4.96 -21.41 -8.85
CA HIS A 319 -4.72 -20.83 -10.18
C HIS A 319 -3.66 -19.74 -10.04
N ARG A 320 -2.52 -19.89 -10.73
CA ARG A 320 -1.52 -18.82 -10.81
C ARG A 320 -1.91 -17.84 -11.90
N TYR A 321 -1.71 -16.55 -11.62
CA TYR A 321 -2.07 -15.52 -12.58
C TYR A 321 -1.19 -14.26 -12.52
N VAL A 322 -1.12 -13.55 -13.65
CA VAL A 322 -0.44 -12.25 -13.81
C VAL A 322 -1.35 -11.32 -14.60
N PHE A 323 -1.47 -10.07 -14.16
CA PHE A 323 -2.13 -9.02 -14.95
C PHE A 323 -1.18 -8.42 -15.96
N THR A 324 -1.67 -8.13 -17.16
CA THR A 324 -0.91 -7.48 -18.22
C THR A 324 -1.72 -6.39 -18.89
N ALA A 325 -1.04 -5.31 -19.29
CA ALA A 325 -1.61 -4.25 -20.11
C ALA A 325 -0.62 -3.87 -21.21
N VAL A 326 -1.09 -3.56 -22.41
CA VAL A 326 -0.27 -2.96 -23.47
C VAL A 326 -0.73 -1.53 -23.64
N ASP A 327 0.18 -0.57 -23.58
CA ASP A 327 -0.16 0.86 -23.65
C ASP A 327 -0.45 1.33 -25.09
N ALA A 328 -0.61 2.65 -25.25
CA ALA A 328 -0.88 3.27 -26.55
C ALA A 328 0.30 3.21 -27.55
N PHE A 329 1.51 2.89 -27.10
CA PHE A 329 2.73 2.82 -27.93
C PHE A 329 3.13 1.37 -28.26
N GLY A 330 2.51 0.39 -27.60
CA GLY A 330 2.80 -1.03 -27.77
C GLY A 330 3.84 -1.54 -26.77
N VAL A 331 4.04 -0.84 -25.66
CA VAL A 331 4.87 -1.27 -24.53
C VAL A 331 3.97 -1.99 -23.51
N GLY A 332 4.44 -3.16 -23.07
CA GLY A 332 3.74 -4.06 -22.18
C GLY A 332 4.11 -3.85 -20.71
N HIS A 333 3.10 -3.84 -19.86
CA HIS A 333 3.20 -3.66 -18.41
C HIS A 333 2.67 -4.92 -17.72
N THR A 334 3.30 -5.35 -16.63
CA THR A 334 2.92 -6.56 -15.87
C THR A 334 2.73 -6.25 -14.40
N TYR A 335 1.77 -6.91 -13.75
CA TYR A 335 1.59 -6.88 -12.29
C TYR A 335 1.24 -8.26 -11.73
N PRO A 336 2.00 -8.77 -10.75
CA PRO A 336 3.26 -8.24 -10.24
C PRO A 336 4.33 -8.21 -11.34
N SER A 337 5.38 -7.41 -11.18
CA SER A 337 6.44 -7.31 -12.20
C SER A 337 7.23 -8.61 -12.35
N TYR A 338 7.38 -9.38 -11.26
CA TYR A 338 8.02 -10.71 -11.21
C TYR A 338 7.13 -11.71 -10.47
N GLY A 339 7.34 -13.01 -10.71
CA GLY A 339 6.53 -14.08 -10.16
C GLY A 339 5.04 -13.99 -10.53
N SER A 340 4.16 -14.54 -9.71
CA SER A 340 2.71 -14.57 -9.95
C SER A 340 1.90 -14.45 -8.67
N LEU A 341 0.59 -14.27 -8.85
CA LEU A 341 -0.39 -14.23 -7.78
C LEU A 341 -1.15 -15.57 -7.74
N GLY A 342 -1.48 -16.05 -6.54
CA GLY A 342 -2.36 -17.21 -6.36
C GLY A 342 -3.82 -16.79 -6.17
N ALA A 343 -4.74 -17.49 -6.83
CA ALA A 343 -6.17 -17.50 -6.52
C ALA A 343 -6.61 -18.93 -6.22
N GLU A 344 -7.02 -19.24 -4.99
CA GLU A 344 -7.56 -20.55 -4.63
C GLU A 344 -9.07 -20.55 -4.69
N ILE A 345 -9.63 -21.55 -5.37
CA ILE A 345 -11.06 -21.74 -5.53
C ILE A 345 -11.47 -22.99 -4.75
N GLY A 346 -12.37 -22.79 -3.79
CA GLY A 346 -12.95 -23.87 -2.99
C GLY A 346 -13.90 -24.76 -3.79
N ASN A 347 -14.23 -25.93 -3.24
CA ASN A 347 -15.21 -26.86 -3.84
C ASN A 347 -16.64 -26.28 -3.92
N ASP A 348 -16.89 -25.16 -3.25
CA ASP A 348 -18.12 -24.36 -3.26
C ASP A 348 -18.03 -23.13 -4.20
N GLY A 349 -16.94 -22.99 -4.96
CA GLY A 349 -16.68 -21.86 -5.86
C GLY A 349 -16.29 -20.57 -5.15
N GLN A 350 -16.06 -20.59 -3.84
CA GLN A 350 -15.62 -19.41 -3.09
C GLN A 350 -14.10 -19.21 -3.23
N VAL A 351 -13.67 -17.95 -3.22
CA VAL A 351 -12.24 -17.60 -3.11
C VAL A 351 -11.75 -17.91 -1.70
N LEU A 352 -10.77 -18.80 -1.57
CA LEU A 352 -10.08 -19.11 -0.33
C LEU A 352 -8.85 -18.20 -0.20
N ALA A 353 -8.81 -17.42 0.88
CA ALA A 353 -7.76 -16.44 1.10
C ALA A 353 -6.53 -17.08 1.77
N ASN A 354 -5.41 -17.12 1.04
CA ASN A 354 -4.07 -17.43 1.55
C ASN A 354 -3.94 -18.78 2.28
N SER A 355 -4.08 -19.90 1.56
CA SER A 355 -3.73 -21.22 2.08
C SER A 355 -2.29 -21.63 1.74
N ASP A 356 -1.75 -22.56 2.52
CA ASP A 356 -0.44 -23.19 2.25
C ASP A 356 -0.38 -23.86 0.86
N ALA A 357 -1.52 -24.29 0.32
CA ALA A 357 -1.61 -24.93 -1.00
C ALA A 357 -1.63 -23.92 -2.16
N CYS A 358 -1.96 -22.65 -1.87
CA CYS A 358 -2.03 -21.58 -2.85
C CYS A 358 -1.64 -20.23 -2.20
N PRO A 359 -0.35 -20.03 -1.87
CA PRO A 359 0.10 -18.78 -1.27
C PRO A 359 -0.19 -17.61 -2.23
N VAL A 360 -0.54 -16.46 -1.66
CA VAL A 360 -1.00 -15.27 -2.41
C VAL A 360 0.00 -14.80 -3.48
N TRP A 361 1.29 -15.10 -3.29
CA TRP A 361 2.37 -14.86 -4.24
C TRP A 361 3.20 -16.14 -4.47
N SER A 362 3.84 -16.25 -5.63
CA SER A 362 4.89 -17.24 -5.93
C SER A 362 5.98 -16.62 -6.80
N ALA A 363 7.21 -17.13 -6.68
CA ALA A 363 8.30 -16.80 -7.61
C ALA A 363 8.07 -17.38 -9.02
N GLU A 364 7.32 -18.49 -9.12
CA GLU A 364 6.92 -19.10 -10.38
C GLU A 364 5.95 -18.19 -11.14
N ARG A 365 6.07 -18.14 -12.48
CA ARG A 365 5.23 -17.31 -13.35
C ARG A 365 4.54 -18.14 -14.46
N PRO A 366 3.23 -17.95 -14.69
CA PRO A 366 2.54 -18.44 -15.88
C PRO A 366 3.23 -18.06 -17.19
N SER A 367 3.19 -18.94 -18.20
CA SER A 367 3.85 -18.69 -19.47
C SER A 367 3.22 -17.52 -20.24
N MET A 368 4.00 -16.46 -20.46
CA MET A 368 3.58 -15.28 -21.24
C MET A 368 3.43 -15.55 -22.75
N ALA A 369 3.61 -16.79 -23.21
CA ALA A 369 3.64 -17.18 -24.62
C ALA A 369 2.30 -17.06 -25.37
N CYS A 370 1.19 -16.86 -24.65
CA CYS A 370 -0.13 -16.61 -25.23
C CYS A 370 -0.43 -15.12 -25.51
N LEU A 371 0.48 -14.20 -25.12
CA LEU A 371 0.36 -12.77 -25.39
C LEU A 371 0.85 -12.41 -26.80
N ASP A 372 0.31 -11.33 -27.36
CA ASP A 372 0.89 -10.68 -28.53
C ASP A 372 2.29 -10.12 -28.20
N PRO A 373 3.25 -10.14 -29.14
CA PRO A 373 4.56 -9.53 -28.93
C PRO A 373 4.50 -8.00 -28.77
N VAL A 374 5.15 -7.49 -27.72
CA VAL A 374 5.25 -6.05 -27.38
C VAL A 374 6.66 -5.50 -27.59
N GLN A 375 6.82 -4.18 -27.50
CA GLN A 375 8.08 -3.46 -27.79
C GLN A 375 9.02 -3.31 -26.59
N ASN A 376 8.91 -4.15 -25.54
CA ASN A 376 9.71 -3.98 -24.32
C ASN A 376 11.18 -4.40 -24.49
N CYS A 377 11.40 -5.45 -25.28
CA CYS A 377 12.70 -6.12 -25.43
C CYS A 377 12.71 -7.03 -26.67
N SER A 378 13.90 -7.42 -27.13
CA SER A 378 14.09 -8.38 -28.21
C SER A 378 14.23 -9.80 -27.65
N GLN A 379 13.77 -10.82 -28.38
CA GLN A 379 13.90 -12.22 -27.96
C GLN A 379 15.36 -12.58 -27.59
N GLY A 380 15.58 -12.98 -26.33
CA GLY A 380 16.90 -13.31 -25.80
C GLY A 380 17.73 -12.13 -25.29
N ASP A 381 17.21 -10.90 -25.30
CA ASP A 381 17.77 -9.81 -24.51
C ASP A 381 17.73 -10.17 -23.03
N THR A 382 18.71 -9.71 -22.26
CA THR A 382 18.82 -9.97 -20.82
C THR A 382 18.88 -8.66 -20.04
N ARG A 383 18.35 -8.66 -18.81
CA ARG A 383 18.52 -7.58 -17.85
C ARG A 383 18.88 -8.12 -16.47
N GLU A 384 19.60 -7.32 -15.70
CA GLU A 384 19.78 -7.56 -14.27
C GLU A 384 18.41 -7.47 -13.60
N CYS A 385 18.13 -8.43 -12.72
CA CYS A 385 16.97 -8.43 -11.86
C CYS A 385 17.41 -8.72 -10.43
N TYR A 386 16.70 -8.15 -9.47
CA TYR A 386 16.79 -8.60 -8.10
C TYR A 386 15.39 -8.61 -7.55
N SER A 387 15.05 -9.72 -6.91
CA SER A 387 13.73 -9.94 -6.39
C SER A 387 13.58 -9.32 -5.00
N GLY A 388 14.51 -9.63 -4.10
CA GLY A 388 14.46 -9.28 -2.68
C GLY A 388 14.48 -7.78 -2.34
N ARG A 389 14.52 -7.49 -1.03
CA ARG A 389 14.47 -6.11 -0.51
C ARG A 389 15.62 -5.29 -1.12
N GLU A 390 15.37 -4.11 -1.70
CA GLU A 390 16.43 -3.38 -2.45
C GLU A 390 17.66 -3.08 -1.58
N ALA A 391 17.48 -2.88 -0.27
CA ALA A 391 18.57 -2.70 0.69
C ALA A 391 19.49 -3.94 0.88
N THR A 392 19.02 -5.16 0.60
CA THR A 392 19.82 -6.40 0.70
C THR A 392 20.59 -6.73 -0.58
N ARG A 393 20.41 -5.95 -1.66
CA ARG A 393 21.03 -6.18 -2.97
C ARG A 393 22.54 -5.92 -3.02
N GLN A 394 23.10 -5.22 -2.02
CA GLN A 394 24.50 -4.74 -2.03
C GLN A 394 25.45 -5.56 -1.15
N ASP A 395 24.96 -6.60 -0.47
CA ASP A 395 25.76 -7.44 0.43
C ASP A 395 26.35 -8.67 -0.30
N ASP A 396 27.59 -9.04 -0.01
CA ASP A 396 28.33 -10.11 -0.72
C ASP A 396 27.63 -11.49 -0.78
N ALA A 397 26.69 -11.77 0.14
CA ALA A 397 25.91 -13.00 0.16
C ALA A 397 24.68 -12.97 -0.77
N CYS A 398 24.15 -11.78 -1.07
CA CYS A 398 22.84 -11.58 -1.68
C CYS A 398 22.99 -10.79 -2.99
N HIS A 399 22.74 -11.44 -4.11
CA HIS A 399 23.08 -10.91 -5.43
C HIS A 399 21.91 -10.95 -6.41
N ALA A 400 21.91 -9.97 -7.30
CA ALA A 400 21.04 -9.90 -8.46
C ALA A 400 21.26 -11.10 -9.42
N GLY A 401 20.17 -11.59 -9.99
CA GLY A 401 20.15 -12.57 -11.07
C GLY A 401 19.98 -11.91 -12.43
N VAL A 402 19.58 -12.72 -13.41
CA VAL A 402 19.34 -12.28 -14.79
C VAL A 402 17.97 -12.74 -15.27
N GLU A 403 17.20 -11.81 -15.82
CA GLU A 403 15.91 -12.09 -16.46
C GLU A 403 16.08 -12.05 -17.98
N THR A 404 15.37 -12.93 -18.70
CA THR A 404 15.48 -13.06 -20.16
C THR A 404 14.19 -12.63 -20.85
N CYS A 405 14.30 -11.95 -21.98
CA CYS A 405 13.17 -11.57 -22.80
C CYS A 405 12.64 -12.74 -23.65
N VAL A 406 11.35 -13.05 -23.51
CA VAL A 406 10.62 -14.11 -24.22
C VAL A 406 9.37 -13.51 -24.87
N GLY A 407 9.25 -13.63 -26.19
CA GLY A 407 8.09 -13.12 -26.93
C GLY A 407 7.92 -11.60 -26.90
N GLY A 408 8.97 -10.84 -26.60
CA GLY A 408 8.89 -9.39 -26.39
C GLY A 408 8.50 -8.99 -24.96
N TRP A 409 8.26 -9.94 -24.06
CA TRP A 409 7.98 -9.74 -22.65
C TRP A 409 9.17 -10.19 -21.80
N TRP A 410 9.39 -9.54 -20.65
CA TRP A 410 10.38 -10.00 -19.67
C TRP A 410 9.84 -11.23 -18.91
N SER A 411 10.66 -12.28 -18.74
CA SER A 411 10.20 -13.61 -18.30
C SER A 411 9.55 -13.66 -16.93
N GLY A 412 9.80 -12.68 -16.06
CA GLY A 412 9.38 -12.61 -14.65
C GLY A 412 10.14 -13.51 -13.69
N GLU A 413 11.06 -14.32 -14.22
CA GLU A 413 11.91 -15.26 -13.51
C GLU A 413 13.33 -14.68 -13.46
N CYS A 414 13.90 -14.62 -12.26
CA CYS A 414 15.21 -14.01 -12.06
C CYS A 414 16.28 -15.09 -11.84
N ASP A 415 16.88 -15.55 -12.94
CA ASP A 415 17.80 -16.69 -12.91
C ASP A 415 19.08 -16.38 -12.14
N GLY A 416 19.39 -17.22 -11.17
CA GLY A 416 20.67 -17.18 -10.43
C GLY A 416 20.81 -16.05 -9.42
N GLU A 417 19.70 -15.43 -9.00
CA GLU A 417 19.73 -14.52 -7.85
C GLU A 417 19.89 -15.26 -6.51
N SER A 418 20.26 -14.51 -5.47
CA SER A 418 20.22 -14.97 -4.08
C SER A 418 19.62 -13.90 -3.19
N THR A 419 18.46 -14.22 -2.60
CA THR A 419 17.82 -13.43 -1.55
C THR A 419 18.06 -14.08 -0.19
N PRO A 420 18.09 -13.32 0.91
CA PRO A 420 18.03 -13.92 2.24
C PRO A 420 16.67 -14.62 2.42
N ASP A 421 16.62 -15.65 3.26
CA ASP A 421 15.36 -16.12 3.84
C ASP A 421 14.72 -14.98 4.67
N ALA A 422 13.40 -15.00 4.86
CA ALA A 422 12.64 -13.90 5.47
C ALA A 422 13.14 -13.44 6.86
N THR A 423 13.82 -14.33 7.60
CA THR A 423 14.40 -14.09 8.93
C THR A 423 15.93 -13.88 8.93
N GLU A 424 16.61 -14.09 7.81
CA GLU A 424 18.08 -14.04 7.75
C GLU A 424 18.62 -12.68 7.28
N ARG A 425 19.81 -12.30 7.75
CA ARG A 425 20.55 -11.17 7.19
C ARG A 425 21.66 -11.67 6.29
N CYS A 426 21.83 -11.03 5.14
CA CYS A 426 22.92 -11.32 4.19
C CYS A 426 24.31 -11.24 4.85
N ALA A 427 24.50 -10.34 5.83
CA ALA A 427 25.74 -10.24 6.60
C ALA A 427 26.09 -11.49 7.42
N ASP A 428 25.09 -12.25 7.89
CA ASP A 428 25.30 -13.41 8.77
C ASP A 428 25.80 -14.64 7.98
N LEU A 429 25.51 -14.70 6.68
CA LEU A 429 26.00 -15.72 5.75
C LEU A 429 27.49 -15.58 5.40
N GLY A 430 28.07 -14.39 5.57
CA GLY A 430 29.41 -14.04 5.05
C GLY A 430 30.61 -14.34 5.97
N SER A 431 30.39 -14.57 7.27
CA SER A 431 31.49 -14.65 8.27
C SER A 431 31.83 -16.06 8.77
N GLY A 432 31.28 -17.10 8.14
CA GLY A 432 31.55 -18.52 8.39
C GLY A 432 32.96 -18.99 8.02
N SER A 433 33.99 -18.24 8.41
CA SER A 433 35.38 -18.72 8.43
C SER A 433 35.44 -19.94 9.36
N PRO A 434 35.79 -21.14 8.88
CA PRO A 434 35.77 -22.34 9.72
C PRO A 434 36.79 -22.19 10.84
N ASP A 435 36.29 -22.06 12.07
CA ASP A 435 37.08 -21.89 13.29
C ASP A 435 38.16 -23.00 13.38
N PRO A 436 39.46 -22.68 13.19
CA PRO A 436 40.51 -23.66 13.08
C PRO A 436 41.04 -24.10 14.46
N GLY A 437 40.12 -24.33 15.41
CA GLY A 437 40.30 -25.23 16.54
C GLY A 437 41.33 -24.80 17.60
N ASP A 438 40.96 -23.85 18.46
CA ASP A 438 41.72 -23.54 19.67
C ASP A 438 41.28 -24.43 20.86
N GLY A 439 42.11 -25.44 21.14
CA GLY A 439 41.88 -26.37 22.25
C GLY A 439 42.28 -25.80 23.62
N GLN A 440 41.52 -26.20 24.65
CA GLN A 440 41.93 -26.30 26.06
C GLN A 440 42.42 -25.01 26.77
N ASN A 441 41.59 -24.46 27.66
CA ASN A 441 42.08 -24.14 29.00
C ASN A 441 40.97 -24.12 30.08
N PRO A 442 41.06 -24.94 31.14
CA PRO A 442 40.15 -24.86 32.28
C PRO A 442 40.79 -24.12 33.48
N GLY A 443 40.16 -23.04 33.94
CA GLY A 443 40.41 -22.48 35.28
C GLY A 443 40.45 -20.95 35.35
N GLY A 444 39.60 -20.37 36.19
CA GLY A 444 39.57 -18.93 36.44
C GLY A 444 38.38 -18.50 37.29
N ALA A 445 38.39 -18.78 38.59
CA ALA A 445 37.35 -18.32 39.51
C ALA A 445 37.70 -16.95 40.13
N GLY A 446 36.73 -16.04 40.10
CA GLY A 446 36.76 -14.71 40.73
C GLY A 446 35.79 -13.78 39.99
N GLY A 447 34.87 -13.05 40.61
CA GLY A 447 34.75 -12.70 42.04
C GLY A 447 34.90 -11.19 42.19
N GLY A 448 33.82 -10.44 41.98
CA GLY A 448 33.84 -8.97 41.99
C GLY A 448 32.44 -8.38 42.16
N SER A 449 32.12 -7.95 43.37
CA SER A 449 30.90 -7.24 43.76
C SER A 449 30.96 -5.75 43.39
N GLY A 450 29.82 -5.15 43.06
CA GLY A 450 29.69 -3.71 42.83
C GLY A 450 28.24 -3.22 42.92
N ASP A 451 27.73 -3.08 44.14
CA ASP A 451 26.46 -2.38 44.42
C ASP A 451 26.65 -0.87 44.31
N GLU A 452 25.86 -0.17 43.47
CA GLU A 452 25.61 1.28 43.48
C GLU A 452 24.48 1.58 42.46
N GLY A 453 23.36 2.23 42.75
CA GLY A 453 22.76 2.65 44.02
C GLY A 453 21.33 3.19 43.78
N CYS A 454 20.44 3.11 44.78
CA CYS A 454 19.01 3.47 44.65
C CYS A 454 18.68 4.92 45.07
N GLY A 455 17.70 5.55 44.39
CA GLY A 455 17.04 6.82 44.76
C GLY A 455 16.65 7.63 43.53
N CYS A 456 15.46 8.23 43.38
CA CYS A 456 14.56 8.80 44.40
C CYS A 456 13.07 8.54 44.15
N SER A 457 12.22 8.92 45.12
CA SER A 457 10.81 8.55 45.20
C SER A 457 9.81 9.69 44.90
N SER A 458 8.71 9.33 44.24
CA SER A 458 7.31 9.74 44.51
C SER A 458 6.89 11.22 44.68
N ALA A 459 6.07 11.70 43.74
CA ALA A 459 4.78 12.42 43.94
C ALA A 459 4.13 12.66 42.55
N GLY A 460 2.81 12.59 42.31
CA GLY A 460 1.68 12.27 43.18
C GLY A 460 0.46 13.15 42.87
N THR A 461 -0.41 12.77 41.92
CA THR A 461 -1.69 13.46 41.67
C THR A 461 -2.77 12.52 41.15
N THR A 462 -3.94 12.51 41.79
CA THR A 462 -5.15 11.78 41.35
C THR A 462 -6.11 12.71 40.59
N GLY A 463 -6.67 12.27 39.46
CA GLY A 463 -7.65 13.06 38.70
C GLY A 463 -8.61 12.24 37.81
N ASN A 464 -9.87 12.13 38.25
CA ASN A 464 -11.09 11.83 37.48
C ASN A 464 -11.02 10.88 36.25
N LEU A 465 -11.38 9.61 36.46
CA LEU A 465 -12.11 8.85 35.43
C LEU A 465 -13.55 9.38 35.33
N GLY A 466 -14.03 9.70 34.12
CA GLY A 466 -15.47 9.82 33.89
C GLY A 466 -15.96 10.76 32.79
N ALA A 467 -15.59 10.53 31.51
CA ALA A 467 -16.43 10.86 30.34
C ALA A 467 -15.76 10.42 29.02
N LEU A 468 -16.15 9.29 28.43
CA LEU A 468 -16.00 8.99 26.99
C LEU A 468 -16.74 7.70 26.54
N MET A 469 -17.98 7.49 27.03
CA MET A 469 -18.80 6.29 26.76
C MET A 469 -20.25 6.65 26.39
N VAL A 470 -20.46 7.76 25.66
CA VAL A 470 -21.81 8.28 25.34
C VAL A 470 -21.99 8.65 23.86
N LEU A 471 -20.93 8.95 23.11
CA LEU A 471 -21.06 9.48 21.74
C LEU A 471 -21.33 8.41 20.66
N GLY A 472 -20.77 7.20 20.77
CA GLY A 472 -20.98 6.13 19.78
C GLY A 472 -22.44 5.63 19.70
N ILE A 473 -23.09 5.44 20.85
CA ILE A 473 -24.44 4.86 20.94
C ILE A 473 -25.50 5.84 20.37
N ALA A 474 -25.30 7.15 20.49
CA ALA A 474 -26.22 8.16 20.00
C ALA A 474 -26.34 8.17 18.46
N ALA A 475 -25.23 7.98 17.75
CA ALA A 475 -25.20 7.93 16.28
C ALA A 475 -25.94 6.69 15.74
N PHE A 476 -25.72 5.53 16.35
CA PHE A 476 -26.37 4.26 15.97
C PHE A 476 -27.89 4.32 16.19
N LEU A 477 -28.35 4.80 17.35
CA LEU A 477 -29.78 4.94 17.64
C LEU A 477 -30.49 5.96 16.73
N MET A 478 -29.81 7.04 16.31
CA MET A 478 -30.38 7.97 15.32
C MET A 478 -30.52 7.35 13.92
N ARG A 479 -29.61 6.45 13.52
CA ARG A 479 -29.71 5.70 12.24
C ARG A 479 -30.88 4.72 12.25
N ILE A 480 -31.10 4.00 13.36
CA ILE A 480 -32.27 3.11 13.53
C ILE A 480 -33.57 3.91 13.51
N ARG A 481 -33.63 5.04 14.23
CA ARG A 481 -34.86 5.86 14.32
C ARG A 481 -35.28 6.45 12.98
N ARG A 482 -34.33 6.78 12.09
CA ARG A 482 -34.65 7.21 10.71
C ARG A 482 -35.21 6.08 9.85
N ARG A 483 -34.72 4.84 9.97
CA ARG A 483 -35.27 3.69 9.23
C ARG A 483 -36.71 3.35 9.66
N VAL A 484 -36.99 3.35 10.98
CA VAL A 484 -38.33 3.06 11.50
C VAL A 484 -39.37 4.11 11.06
N LEU A 485 -39.01 5.39 11.02
CA LEU A 485 -39.91 6.45 10.56
C LEU A 485 -40.19 6.39 9.03
N ALA A 486 -39.24 5.91 8.23
CA ALA A 486 -39.46 5.71 6.80
C ALA A 486 -40.41 4.53 6.50
N SER A 487 -40.42 3.48 7.34
CA SER A 487 -41.33 2.34 7.20
C SER A 487 -42.77 2.59 7.62
N SER A 488 -43.09 3.71 8.29
CA SER A 488 -44.46 4.07 8.71
C SER A 488 -45.14 5.09 7.78
N ALA A 489 -44.59 5.33 6.60
CA ALA A 489 -45.09 6.30 5.61
C ALA A 489 -45.49 5.64 4.27
N ARG A 490 -45.89 4.36 4.30
CA ARG A 490 -46.51 3.62 3.18
C ARG A 490 -47.78 2.93 3.66
#